data_AF-A0A7S1CHD1-F1
#
_entry.id   AF-A0A7S1CHD1-F1
#
_cell.length_a   1.000
_cell.length_b   1.000
_cell.length_c   1.000
_cell.angle_alpha   90.00
_cell.angle_beta   90.00
_cell.angle_gamma   90.00
#
_symmetry.space_group_name_H-M   'P 1'
#
loop_
_entity.id
_entity.type
_entity.pdbx_description
1 polymer ?
#
loop_
_entity_poly.entity_id
_entity_poly.type
_entity_poly.pdbx_seq_one_letter_code
_entity_poly.pdbx_strand_id
1 'polypeptide(L)'
;AESVRLAVTRLHFQDVYVQRAVPEDATAEGMFVWDVQATAALGFSTHLFATPLTDANINVLYSTAGDTRAWAENVDLGAVGEIGGTFSLTYDGFQSPQILPNATADDLAGVLNAMPGFGDVIVTREGPFYDSGYTWTITFQGVEFDIPELVANVANLTAVDPVLSVIELQSGAEAEVQEISFVGNDGDDVVCEFGGDSATITAGTDIATMTNALQTIDGIGEIGLTRSLVVGAANSTYTWTVTFLTLAGDLANLDCDSGAVVVETNAGTGTPLGGTFELWFGASGTGPLSPTVTSAQLDAAITAAAGGSVSVVEITSGVSHRARAWDITFDGVGGDLPLLVADTSLLTGTGTSVMVTERTR
;
A
#
# COMPACT_ATOMS: atom_id res chain seq x y z
N ALA A 1 -14.70 -38.01 -13.62
CA ALA A 1 -14.26 -39.36 -14.04
C ALA A 1 -12.75 -39.45 -14.13
N GLU A 2 -12.09 -38.78 -15.09
CA GLU A 2 -10.63 -38.85 -15.30
C GLU A 2 -9.82 -38.48 -14.06
N SER A 3 -10.17 -37.38 -13.38
CA SER A 3 -9.48 -36.91 -12.16
C SER A 3 -9.62 -37.89 -10.98
N VAL A 4 -10.80 -38.52 -10.83
CA VAL A 4 -11.07 -39.55 -9.81
C VAL A 4 -10.26 -40.82 -10.11
N ARG A 5 -10.18 -41.22 -11.39
CA ARG A 5 -9.37 -42.37 -11.85
C ARG A 5 -7.89 -42.14 -11.54
N LEU A 6 -7.36 -40.95 -11.85
CA LEU A 6 -5.98 -40.57 -11.56
C LEU A 6 -5.67 -40.56 -10.05
N ALA A 7 -6.58 -40.03 -9.22
CA ALA A 7 -6.43 -40.00 -7.77
C ALA A 7 -6.40 -41.41 -7.16
N VAL A 8 -7.33 -42.30 -7.56
CA VAL A 8 -7.38 -43.70 -7.07
C VAL A 8 -6.15 -44.50 -7.52
N THR A 9 -5.64 -44.24 -8.72
CA THR A 9 -4.41 -44.89 -9.22
C THR A 9 -3.18 -44.52 -8.36
N ARG A 10 -3.13 -43.29 -7.81
CA ARG A 10 -2.05 -42.85 -6.91
C ARG A 10 -2.04 -43.59 -5.57
N LEU A 11 -3.14 -44.25 -5.20
CA LEU A 11 -3.26 -45.11 -4.02
C LEU A 11 -2.86 -46.58 -4.29
N HIS A 12 -2.11 -46.84 -5.36
CA HIS A 12 -1.61 -48.17 -5.77
C HIS A 12 -2.68 -49.21 -6.17
N PHE A 13 -3.90 -48.77 -6.48
CA PHE A 13 -4.90 -49.61 -7.11
C PHE A 13 -4.62 -49.79 -8.60
N GLN A 14 -4.89 -50.99 -9.12
CA GLN A 14 -4.76 -51.33 -10.55
C GLN A 14 -6.15 -51.62 -11.14
N ASP A 15 -6.25 -51.52 -12.47
CA ASP A 15 -7.51 -51.75 -13.22
C ASP A 15 -8.69 -50.90 -12.72
N VAL A 16 -8.44 -49.60 -12.51
CA VAL A 16 -9.41 -48.64 -11.98
C VAL A 16 -10.46 -48.25 -13.03
N TYR A 17 -11.70 -48.66 -12.82
CA TYR A 17 -12.87 -48.26 -13.59
C TYR A 17 -13.75 -47.31 -12.78
N VAL A 18 -14.10 -46.17 -13.36
CA VAL A 18 -14.92 -45.13 -12.71
C VAL A 18 -16.09 -44.81 -13.61
N GLN A 19 -17.31 -45.01 -13.12
CA GLN A 19 -18.53 -44.62 -13.81
C GLN A 19 -19.40 -43.74 -12.92
N ARG A 20 -20.17 -42.85 -13.55
CA ARG A 20 -21.16 -42.05 -12.83
C ARG A 20 -22.33 -42.95 -12.45
N ALA A 21 -22.59 -43.06 -11.15
CA ALA A 21 -23.76 -43.78 -10.64
C ALA A 21 -24.98 -42.86 -10.65
N VAL A 22 -26.17 -43.46 -10.76
CA VAL A 22 -27.45 -42.77 -10.56
C VAL A 22 -27.75 -42.85 -9.06
N PRO A 23 -28.05 -41.73 -8.37
CA PRO A 23 -28.40 -41.78 -6.96
C PRO A 23 -29.65 -42.64 -6.75
N GLU A 24 -29.67 -43.48 -5.69
CA GLU A 24 -30.86 -44.28 -5.34
C GLU A 24 -32.06 -43.40 -4.92
N ASP A 25 -31.81 -42.15 -4.52
CA ASP A 25 -32.84 -41.15 -4.26
C ASP A 25 -32.80 -40.04 -5.33
N ALA A 26 -33.78 -40.04 -6.22
CA ALA A 26 -33.88 -39.17 -7.39
C ALA A 26 -34.25 -37.70 -7.07
N THR A 27 -34.16 -37.27 -5.81
CA THR A 27 -34.51 -35.91 -5.35
C THR A 27 -33.29 -35.05 -5.04
N ALA A 28 -32.08 -35.58 -5.14
CA ALA A 28 -30.85 -34.84 -4.86
C ALA A 28 -30.27 -34.19 -6.12
N GLU A 29 -30.80 -33.02 -6.50
CA GLU A 29 -30.12 -32.16 -7.48
C GLU A 29 -28.74 -31.74 -6.92
N GLY A 30 -27.68 -31.99 -7.69
CA GLY A 30 -26.30 -31.61 -7.35
C GLY A 30 -25.41 -32.72 -6.79
N MET A 31 -25.91 -33.94 -6.61
CA MET A 31 -25.08 -35.08 -6.17
C MET A 31 -24.35 -35.75 -7.34
N PHE A 32 -23.02 -35.80 -7.27
CA PHE A 32 -22.19 -36.62 -8.18
C PHE A 32 -21.76 -37.91 -7.49
N VAL A 33 -22.52 -38.99 -7.69
CA VAL A 33 -22.17 -40.33 -7.19
C VAL A 33 -21.29 -41.04 -8.22
N TRP A 34 -20.20 -41.64 -7.76
CA TRP A 34 -19.29 -42.40 -8.61
C TRP A 34 -19.17 -43.83 -8.08
N ASP A 35 -19.41 -44.80 -8.97
CA ASP A 35 -19.03 -46.19 -8.73
C ASP A 35 -17.58 -46.36 -9.16
N VAL A 36 -16.74 -46.78 -8.22
CA VAL A 36 -15.33 -47.09 -8.47
C VAL A 36 -15.11 -48.58 -8.25
N GLN A 37 -14.67 -49.26 -9.29
CA GLN A 37 -14.19 -50.64 -9.21
C GLN A 37 -12.69 -50.64 -9.45
N ALA A 38 -11.94 -51.24 -8.55
CA ALA A 38 -10.49 -51.38 -8.71
C ALA A 38 -10.00 -52.62 -7.97
N THR A 39 -8.89 -53.17 -8.45
CA THR A 39 -8.24 -54.32 -7.82
C THR A 39 -7.07 -53.82 -7.00
N ALA A 40 -7.06 -54.12 -5.70
CA ALA A 40 -5.87 -53.90 -4.89
C ALA A 40 -4.74 -54.82 -5.38
N ALA A 41 -3.49 -54.36 -5.39
CA ALA A 41 -2.34 -55.16 -5.84
C ALA A 41 -2.14 -56.50 -5.08
N LEU A 42 -2.91 -56.74 -4.00
CA LEU A 42 -2.92 -57.97 -3.19
C LEU A 42 -4.19 -58.83 -3.34
N GLY A 43 -5.05 -58.59 -4.34
CA GLY A 43 -6.08 -59.55 -4.78
C GLY A 43 -7.43 -59.49 -4.06
N PHE A 44 -7.82 -58.37 -3.45
CA PHE A 44 -9.16 -58.17 -2.90
C PHE A 44 -9.96 -57.14 -3.70
N SER A 45 -11.27 -57.39 -3.84
CA SER A 45 -12.26 -56.44 -4.36
C SER A 45 -12.82 -55.62 -3.20
N THR A 46 -12.68 -54.29 -3.28
CA THR A 46 -13.22 -53.36 -2.30
C THR A 46 -14.02 -52.26 -2.99
N HIS A 47 -15.24 -52.01 -2.52
CA HIS A 47 -16.06 -50.88 -2.98
C HIS A 47 -15.77 -49.65 -2.12
N LEU A 48 -15.46 -48.52 -2.76
CA LEU A 48 -15.23 -47.23 -2.11
C LEU A 48 -16.38 -46.30 -2.48
N PHE A 49 -17.15 -45.83 -1.48
CA PHE A 49 -18.21 -44.85 -1.67
C PHE A 49 -17.91 -43.61 -0.83
N ALA A 50 -17.83 -42.43 -1.48
CA ALA A 50 -17.57 -41.16 -0.81
C ALA A 50 -18.14 -39.96 -1.61
N THR A 51 -18.56 -38.91 -0.90
CA THR A 51 -18.93 -37.58 -1.45
C THR A 51 -18.51 -36.45 -0.49
N PRO A 52 -17.80 -35.38 -0.93
CA PRO A 52 -16.83 -35.30 -2.02
C PRO A 52 -15.39 -35.63 -1.56
N LEU A 53 -14.63 -36.28 -2.44
CA LEU A 53 -13.20 -36.56 -2.24
C LEU A 53 -12.36 -35.40 -2.82
N THR A 54 -11.55 -34.76 -1.98
CA THR A 54 -10.52 -33.77 -2.38
C THR A 54 -9.12 -34.34 -2.11
N ASP A 55 -8.08 -33.79 -2.75
CA ASP A 55 -6.67 -34.16 -2.48
C ASP A 55 -6.31 -34.00 -0.98
N ALA A 56 -7.02 -33.13 -0.24
CA ALA A 56 -6.85 -32.93 1.20
C ALA A 56 -7.40 -34.08 2.04
N ASN A 57 -8.51 -34.71 1.63
CA ASN A 57 -9.21 -35.73 2.43
C ASN A 57 -8.71 -37.16 2.15
N ILE A 58 -7.85 -37.36 1.13
CA ILE A 58 -7.35 -38.68 0.73
C ILE A 58 -6.21 -39.20 1.62
N ASN A 59 -5.58 -38.32 2.41
CA ASN A 59 -4.37 -38.61 3.18
C ASN A 59 -4.62 -39.24 4.57
N VAL A 60 -5.88 -39.48 4.97
CA VAL A 60 -6.25 -39.94 6.34
C VAL A 60 -6.80 -41.38 6.35
N LEU A 61 -6.52 -42.19 5.33
CA LEU A 61 -6.98 -43.59 5.29
C LEU A 61 -5.82 -44.54 5.64
N TYR A 62 -5.78 -44.98 6.90
CA TYR A 62 -4.93 -46.10 7.30
C TYR A 62 -5.78 -47.37 7.40
N SER A 63 -5.34 -48.44 6.72
CA SER A 63 -5.86 -49.79 6.97
C SER A 63 -4.85 -50.59 7.78
N THR A 64 -5.27 -51.11 8.93
CA THR A 64 -4.64 -52.27 9.55
C THR A 64 -5.74 -53.28 9.83
N ALA A 65 -5.90 -54.22 8.89
CA ALA A 65 -6.70 -55.44 8.92
C ALA A 65 -7.81 -55.58 10.00
N GLY A 66 -9.05 -55.76 9.54
CA GLY A 66 -10.22 -56.09 10.37
C GLY A 66 -11.24 -54.95 10.39
N ASP A 67 -12.53 -55.31 10.39
CA ASP A 67 -13.68 -54.41 10.24
C ASP A 67 -13.52 -53.06 10.96
N THR A 68 -13.33 -51.99 10.19
CA THR A 68 -13.46 -50.61 10.67
C THR A 68 -14.85 -50.09 10.32
N ARG A 69 -15.71 -49.97 11.34
CA ARG A 69 -16.89 -49.10 11.30
C ARG A 69 -16.47 -47.70 11.70
N ALA A 70 -16.60 -46.74 10.78
CA ALA A 70 -16.53 -45.32 11.08
C ALA A 70 -17.93 -44.71 10.93
N TRP A 71 -18.35 -43.93 11.92
CA TRP A 71 -19.50 -43.03 11.82
C TRP A 71 -18.96 -41.63 11.57
N ALA A 72 -19.52 -40.95 10.57
CA ALA A 72 -19.37 -39.51 10.42
C ALA A 72 -20.69 -38.87 10.85
N GLU A 73 -20.62 -38.00 11.85
CA GLU A 73 -21.70 -37.08 12.16
C GLU A 73 -21.60 -35.92 11.18
N ASN A 74 -22.70 -35.59 10.49
CA ASN A 74 -22.75 -34.44 9.61
C ASN A 74 -22.50 -33.18 10.45
N VAL A 75 -21.36 -32.53 10.26
CA VAL A 75 -21.34 -31.07 10.41
C VAL A 75 -21.98 -30.54 9.14
N ASP A 76 -23.20 -30.06 9.28
CA ASP A 76 -23.92 -29.33 8.27
C ASP A 76 -23.16 -28.00 8.01
N LEU A 77 -22.09 -28.05 7.20
CA LEU A 77 -21.52 -26.87 6.59
C LEU A 77 -22.42 -26.51 5.41
N GLY A 78 -23.57 -25.92 5.75
CA GLY A 78 -24.62 -25.57 4.80
C GLY A 78 -24.03 -24.77 3.65
N ALA A 79 -23.99 -25.38 2.45
CA ALA A 79 -23.43 -24.83 1.22
C ALA A 79 -21.96 -24.32 1.36
N VAL A 80 -21.06 -24.83 0.52
CA VAL A 80 -19.90 -24.02 0.09
C VAL A 80 -20.44 -22.85 -0.75
N GLY A 81 -21.02 -21.86 -0.07
CA GLY A 81 -21.50 -20.64 -0.68
C GLY A 81 -20.30 -19.88 -1.19
N GLU A 82 -20.29 -19.55 -2.48
CA GLU A 82 -19.37 -18.58 -3.05
C GLU A 82 -19.31 -17.34 -2.14
N ILE A 83 -18.12 -16.77 -1.96
CA ILE A 83 -17.96 -15.57 -1.13
C ILE A 83 -18.86 -14.46 -1.69
N GLY A 84 -19.87 -14.10 -0.91
CA GLY A 84 -20.87 -13.08 -1.22
C GLY A 84 -20.87 -11.95 -0.20
N GLY A 85 -21.92 -11.12 -0.25
CA GLY A 85 -22.04 -9.96 0.63
C GLY A 85 -21.08 -8.84 0.24
N THR A 86 -20.53 -8.13 1.22
CA THR A 86 -19.60 -7.01 1.00
C THR A 86 -18.55 -6.93 2.10
N PHE A 87 -17.44 -6.25 1.80
CA PHE A 87 -16.46 -5.84 2.80
C PHE A 87 -16.16 -4.34 2.65
N SER A 88 -15.34 -3.78 3.54
CA SER A 88 -14.80 -2.43 3.40
C SER A 88 -13.37 -2.38 3.92
N LEU A 89 -12.60 -1.39 3.46
CA LEU A 89 -11.24 -1.12 3.92
C LEU A 89 -11.24 0.19 4.69
N THR A 90 -10.46 0.25 5.77
CA THR A 90 -10.29 1.45 6.59
C THR A 90 -8.83 1.89 6.59
N TYR A 91 -8.62 3.19 6.42
CA TYR A 91 -7.34 3.87 6.47
C TYR A 91 -7.49 5.17 7.27
N ASP A 92 -6.63 5.38 8.26
CA ASP A 92 -6.59 6.61 9.08
C ASP A 92 -7.99 7.08 9.56
N GLY A 93 -8.82 6.12 9.98
CA GLY A 93 -10.20 6.37 10.43
C GLY A 93 -11.23 6.62 9.32
N PHE A 94 -10.83 6.75 8.05
CA PHE A 94 -11.72 6.80 6.90
C PHE A 94 -12.06 5.39 6.42
N GLN A 95 -13.35 5.11 6.26
CA GLN A 95 -13.85 3.85 5.74
C GLN A 95 -14.25 3.98 4.28
N SER A 96 -13.87 3.02 3.45
CA SER A 96 -14.31 2.93 2.07
C SER A 96 -15.83 2.71 1.95
N PRO A 97 -16.45 3.07 0.81
CA PRO A 97 -17.69 2.43 0.36
C PRO A 97 -17.61 0.89 0.43
N GLN A 98 -18.77 0.23 0.45
CA GLN A 98 -18.82 -1.24 0.44
C GLN A 98 -18.28 -1.81 -0.89
N ILE A 99 -17.40 -2.79 -0.79
CA ILE A 99 -16.71 -3.45 -1.90
C ILE A 99 -17.27 -4.86 -2.06
N LEU A 100 -17.52 -5.28 -3.30
CA LEU A 100 -17.93 -6.64 -3.60
C LEU A 100 -16.74 -7.61 -3.49
N PRO A 101 -16.94 -8.84 -2.98
CA PRO A 101 -15.89 -9.86 -2.91
C PRO A 101 -15.29 -10.26 -4.27
N ASN A 102 -16.01 -9.97 -5.36
CA ASN A 102 -15.56 -10.21 -6.73
C ASN A 102 -15.29 -8.91 -7.51
N ALA A 103 -15.12 -7.77 -6.81
CA ALA A 103 -14.82 -6.48 -7.43
C ALA A 103 -13.63 -6.57 -8.39
N THR A 104 -13.75 -5.96 -9.57
CA THR A 104 -12.64 -5.92 -10.53
C THR A 104 -11.51 -5.06 -9.98
N ALA A 105 -10.32 -5.15 -10.61
CA ALA A 105 -9.21 -4.28 -10.25
C ALA A 105 -9.58 -2.79 -10.39
N ASP A 106 -10.27 -2.44 -11.48
CA ASP A 106 -10.72 -1.06 -11.74
C ASP A 106 -11.75 -0.59 -10.71
N ASP A 107 -12.70 -1.46 -10.32
CA ASP A 107 -13.69 -1.13 -9.29
C ASP A 107 -13.01 -0.87 -7.93
N LEU A 108 -12.06 -1.72 -7.53
CA LEU A 108 -11.35 -1.55 -6.26
C LEU A 108 -10.46 -0.31 -6.30
N ALA A 109 -9.76 -0.05 -7.41
CA ALA A 109 -8.97 1.16 -7.60
C ALA A 109 -9.84 2.42 -7.49
N GLY A 110 -11.00 2.43 -8.16
CA GLY A 110 -11.95 3.56 -8.09
C GLY A 110 -12.47 3.83 -6.67
N VAL A 111 -12.72 2.77 -5.90
CA VAL A 111 -13.14 2.90 -4.48
C VAL A 111 -12.02 3.49 -3.63
N LEU A 112 -10.79 3.02 -3.80
CA LEU A 112 -9.63 3.47 -3.02
C LEU A 112 -9.19 4.89 -3.39
N ASN A 113 -9.20 5.25 -4.68
CA ASN A 113 -8.87 6.61 -5.15
C ASN A 113 -9.85 7.68 -4.64
N ALA A 114 -11.05 7.27 -4.21
CA ALA A 114 -12.02 8.17 -3.59
C ALA A 114 -11.79 8.39 -2.08
N MET A 115 -10.89 7.62 -1.47
CA MET A 115 -10.52 7.79 -0.06
C MET A 115 -9.44 8.87 0.09
N PRO A 116 -9.51 9.70 1.14
CA PRO A 116 -8.47 10.68 1.41
C PRO A 116 -7.20 10.01 1.97
N GLY A 117 -6.03 10.59 1.64
CA GLY A 117 -4.80 10.42 2.43
C GLY A 117 -3.64 9.62 1.81
N PHE A 118 -3.83 8.90 0.70
CA PHE A 118 -2.75 8.09 0.08
C PHE A 118 -2.68 8.15 -1.45
N GLY A 119 -3.34 9.14 -2.08
CA GLY A 119 -3.24 9.38 -3.52
C GLY A 119 -3.86 8.29 -4.41
N ASP A 120 -3.44 8.26 -5.67
CA ASP A 120 -3.93 7.29 -6.65
C ASP A 120 -3.32 5.91 -6.42
N VAL A 121 -4.10 4.85 -6.63
CA VAL A 121 -3.66 3.46 -6.57
C VAL A 121 -3.72 2.77 -7.92
N ILE A 122 -2.78 1.87 -8.17
CA ILE A 122 -2.87 0.85 -9.21
C ILE A 122 -3.26 -0.46 -8.54
N VAL A 123 -4.30 -1.11 -9.04
CA VAL A 123 -4.73 -2.41 -8.55
C VAL A 123 -4.53 -3.44 -9.65
N THR A 124 -3.96 -4.59 -9.30
CA THR A 124 -4.06 -5.81 -10.11
C THR A 124 -4.82 -6.87 -9.34
N ARG A 125 -5.45 -7.81 -10.06
CA ARG A 125 -6.25 -8.87 -9.44
C ARG A 125 -5.92 -10.22 -10.06
N GLU A 126 -5.69 -11.21 -9.21
CA GLU A 126 -5.52 -12.61 -9.57
C GLU A 126 -6.69 -13.47 -9.07
N GLY A 127 -6.94 -14.60 -9.74
CA GLY A 127 -8.04 -15.51 -9.46
C GLY A 127 -9.14 -15.52 -10.54
N PRO A 128 -10.30 -16.15 -10.27
CA PRO A 128 -10.69 -16.71 -8.97
C PRO A 128 -9.85 -17.94 -8.59
N PHE A 129 -9.57 -18.07 -7.30
CA PHE A 129 -9.01 -19.26 -6.67
C PHE A 129 -10.14 -20.14 -6.09
N TYR A 130 -9.83 -21.15 -5.27
CA TYR A 130 -10.86 -21.98 -4.62
C TYR A 130 -11.91 -21.11 -3.90
N ASP A 131 -13.17 -21.53 -3.91
CA ASP A 131 -14.33 -20.84 -3.32
C ASP A 131 -14.58 -19.41 -3.84
N SER A 132 -14.14 -19.10 -5.07
CA SER A 132 -14.30 -17.80 -5.72
C SER A 132 -13.54 -16.64 -5.06
N GLY A 133 -12.47 -16.96 -4.31
CA GLY A 133 -11.58 -15.96 -3.72
C GLY A 133 -10.69 -15.24 -4.75
N TYR A 134 -10.31 -14.00 -4.45
CA TYR A 134 -9.42 -13.18 -5.26
C TYR A 134 -8.27 -12.62 -4.42
N THR A 135 -7.14 -12.37 -5.08
CA THR A 135 -6.04 -11.60 -4.51
C THR A 135 -5.93 -10.30 -5.27
N TRP A 136 -5.96 -9.16 -4.56
CA TRP A 136 -5.68 -7.86 -5.12
C TRP A 136 -4.30 -7.40 -4.66
N THR A 137 -3.48 -6.95 -5.60
CA THR A 137 -2.24 -6.22 -5.30
C THR A 137 -2.52 -4.74 -5.50
N ILE A 138 -2.40 -3.96 -4.43
CA ILE A 138 -2.62 -2.51 -4.43
C ILE A 138 -1.25 -1.84 -4.38
N THR A 139 -0.95 -1.00 -5.36
CA THR A 139 0.26 -0.16 -5.41
C THR A 139 -0.16 1.28 -5.25
N PHE A 140 0.26 1.92 -4.16
CA PHE A 140 0.04 3.35 -3.94
C PHE A 140 1.03 4.16 -4.77
N GLN A 141 0.55 5.17 -5.50
CA GLN A 141 1.36 6.01 -6.36
C GLN A 141 1.64 7.36 -5.71
N GLY A 142 2.87 7.84 -5.85
CA GLY A 142 3.27 9.17 -5.36
C GLY A 142 3.18 9.30 -3.84
N VAL A 143 3.14 8.18 -3.11
CA VAL A 143 3.24 8.19 -1.65
C VAL A 143 4.70 8.01 -1.27
N GLU A 144 5.17 8.95 -0.45
CA GLU A 144 6.57 9.10 -0.06
C GLU A 144 6.82 8.60 1.38
N PHE A 145 5.77 8.09 2.01
CA PHE A 145 5.77 7.54 3.36
C PHE A 145 5.23 6.13 3.34
N ASP A 146 5.56 5.35 4.36
CA ASP A 146 4.90 4.09 4.59
C ASP A 146 3.39 4.30 4.80
N ILE A 147 2.58 3.50 4.11
CA ILE A 147 1.12 3.52 4.28
C ILE A 147 0.77 2.47 5.33
N PRO A 148 0.25 2.88 6.50
CA PRO A 148 -0.26 1.92 7.46
C PRO A 148 -1.19 0.89 6.83
N GLU A 149 -1.03 -0.36 7.24
CA GLU A 149 -1.81 -1.47 6.72
C GLU A 149 -3.32 -1.18 6.75
N LEU A 150 -3.98 -1.37 5.61
CA LEU A 150 -5.43 -1.17 5.50
C LEU A 150 -6.16 -2.19 6.38
N VAL A 151 -7.14 -1.72 7.16
CA VAL A 151 -7.92 -2.60 8.03
C VAL A 151 -9.15 -3.10 7.28
N ALA A 152 -9.23 -4.41 7.09
CA ALA A 152 -10.39 -5.06 6.48
C ALA A 152 -11.54 -5.23 7.49
N ASN A 153 -12.72 -4.75 7.12
CA ASN A 153 -13.96 -5.08 7.80
C ASN A 153 -14.78 -6.06 6.95
N VAL A 154 -14.88 -7.29 7.45
CA VAL A 154 -15.54 -8.44 6.81
C VAL A 154 -16.91 -8.78 7.40
N ALA A 155 -17.48 -7.93 8.26
CA ALA A 155 -18.71 -8.23 9.00
C ALA A 155 -19.92 -8.53 8.09
N ASN A 156 -19.89 -8.05 6.84
CA ASN A 156 -20.94 -8.24 5.85
C ASN A 156 -20.59 -9.30 4.78
N LEU A 157 -19.46 -10.00 4.90
CA LEU A 157 -19.14 -11.12 4.01
C LEU A 157 -20.03 -12.32 4.34
N THR A 158 -20.48 -13.01 3.29
CA THR A 158 -21.28 -14.22 3.43
C THR A 158 -20.52 -15.39 2.81
N ALA A 159 -20.04 -16.30 3.65
CA ALA A 159 -19.48 -17.60 3.29
C ALA A 159 -19.39 -18.45 4.57
N VAL A 160 -18.95 -19.71 4.44
CA VAL A 160 -18.45 -20.46 5.59
C VAL A 160 -17.05 -19.92 5.91
N ASP A 161 -16.90 -19.26 7.07
CA ASP A 161 -15.64 -18.66 7.56
C ASP A 161 -14.89 -17.78 6.53
N PRO A 162 -15.50 -16.69 6.03
CA PRO A 162 -14.82 -15.80 5.08
C PRO A 162 -13.60 -15.14 5.72
N VAL A 163 -12.44 -15.24 5.07
CA VAL A 163 -11.20 -14.59 5.49
C VAL A 163 -10.81 -13.55 4.44
N LEU A 164 -10.53 -12.33 4.90
CA LEU A 164 -9.85 -11.31 4.12
C LEU A 164 -8.62 -10.88 4.92
N SER A 165 -7.43 -11.21 4.43
CA SER A 165 -6.17 -10.75 4.98
C SER A 165 -5.64 -9.63 4.12
N VAL A 166 -5.30 -8.51 4.75
CA VAL A 166 -4.37 -7.54 4.18
C VAL A 166 -2.99 -7.97 4.63
N ILE A 167 -2.01 -7.83 3.75
CA ILE A 167 -0.59 -7.96 4.06
C ILE A 167 0.15 -6.90 3.28
N GLU A 168 1.18 -6.35 3.88
CA GLU A 168 2.12 -5.49 3.21
C GLU A 168 3.08 -6.31 2.34
N LEU A 169 3.17 -5.98 1.05
CA LEU A 169 4.14 -6.59 0.12
C LEU A 169 5.44 -5.80 0.06
N GLN A 170 5.33 -4.48 0.17
CA GLN A 170 6.45 -3.56 0.12
C GLN A 170 6.08 -2.30 0.91
N SER A 171 6.91 -1.98 1.89
CA SER A 171 6.81 -0.75 2.68
C SER A 171 7.27 0.47 1.88
N GLY A 172 6.68 1.62 2.22
CA GLY A 172 7.09 2.92 1.71
C GLY A 172 8.44 3.37 2.26
N ALA A 173 8.86 4.58 1.90
CA ALA A 173 9.98 5.20 2.61
C ALA A 173 9.53 5.64 4.00
N GLU A 174 10.33 5.40 5.01
CA GLU A 174 10.09 5.94 6.34
C GLU A 174 10.68 7.34 6.44
N ALA A 175 9.96 8.24 7.12
CA ALA A 175 10.48 9.56 7.44
C ALA A 175 11.51 9.47 8.55
N GLU A 176 12.57 10.28 8.46
CA GLU A 176 13.48 10.49 9.57
C GLU A 176 12.72 11.12 10.75
N VAL A 177 12.87 10.55 11.95
CA VAL A 177 12.31 11.09 13.19
C VAL A 177 13.36 11.16 14.29
N GLN A 178 13.50 12.34 14.87
CA GLN A 178 14.42 12.61 15.97
C GLN A 178 13.66 13.21 17.16
N GLU A 179 14.13 12.93 18.37
CA GLU A 179 13.59 13.48 19.61
C GLU A 179 14.64 14.37 20.28
N ILE A 180 14.32 15.66 20.44
CA ILE A 180 15.12 16.60 21.23
C ILE A 180 14.53 16.65 22.63
N SER A 181 15.32 16.33 23.65
CA SER A 181 14.92 16.43 25.05
C SER A 181 15.87 17.29 25.86
N PHE A 182 15.34 18.26 26.60
CA PHE A 182 16.14 19.11 27.50
C PHE A 182 15.34 19.52 28.73
N VAL A 183 16.08 19.91 29.79
CA VAL A 183 15.51 20.36 31.05
C VAL A 183 15.81 21.84 31.25
N GLY A 184 14.77 22.66 31.44
CA GLY A 184 14.92 24.11 31.56
C GLY A 184 13.70 24.78 32.20
N ASN A 185 13.78 26.10 32.32
CA ASN A 185 12.67 26.98 32.66
C ASN A 185 11.99 27.49 31.40
N ASP A 186 10.75 27.95 31.55
CA ASP A 186 10.05 28.67 30.48
C ASP A 186 10.87 29.91 30.06
N GLY A 187 11.11 30.06 28.76
CA GLY A 187 11.94 31.13 28.22
C GLY A 187 13.45 30.85 28.13
N ASP A 188 13.93 29.69 28.60
CA ASP A 188 15.33 29.30 28.38
C ASP A 188 15.58 28.98 26.90
N ASP A 189 16.71 29.43 26.36
CA ASP A 189 17.08 29.22 24.96
C ASP A 189 18.00 28.00 24.79
N VAL A 190 17.81 27.26 23.70
CA VAL A 190 18.66 26.15 23.24
C VAL A 190 19.03 26.42 21.78
N VAL A 191 20.29 26.28 21.41
CA VAL A 191 20.74 26.40 20.02
C VAL A 191 20.83 25.02 19.41
N CYS A 192 20.21 24.81 18.26
CA CYS A 192 20.29 23.58 17.48
C CYS A 192 20.92 23.86 16.11
N GLU A 193 21.81 22.98 15.68
CA GLU A 193 22.53 23.04 14.41
C GLU A 193 22.15 21.84 13.51
N PHE A 194 22.01 22.11 12.21
CA PHE A 194 21.91 21.09 11.16
C PHE A 194 22.66 21.58 9.92
N GLY A 195 23.47 20.70 9.30
CA GLY A 195 24.11 21.03 8.02
C GLY A 195 25.07 22.24 8.04
N GLY A 196 25.52 22.69 9.22
CA GLY A 196 26.39 23.85 9.38
C GLY A 196 25.68 25.19 9.55
N ASP A 197 24.35 25.19 9.64
CA ASP A 197 23.54 26.36 10.03
C ASP A 197 22.77 26.09 11.32
N SER A 198 22.36 27.14 12.02
CA SER A 198 21.81 27.03 13.38
C SER A 198 20.64 27.94 13.64
N ALA A 199 19.78 27.53 14.56
CA ALA A 199 18.69 28.34 15.08
C ALA A 199 18.58 28.23 16.59
N THR A 200 18.05 29.28 17.21
CA THR A 200 17.71 29.28 18.62
C THR A 200 16.25 28.90 18.79
N ILE A 201 15.99 27.89 19.60
CA ILE A 201 14.68 27.50 20.05
C ILE A 201 14.49 27.88 21.51
N THR A 202 13.27 28.26 21.90
CA THR A 202 12.99 28.72 23.26
C THR A 202 12.04 27.76 23.96
N ALA A 203 12.41 27.36 25.18
CA ALA A 203 11.63 26.50 26.06
C ALA A 203 10.22 27.07 26.31
N GLY A 204 9.22 26.19 26.27
CA GLY A 204 7.82 26.53 26.57
C GLY A 204 7.04 27.24 25.46
N THR A 205 7.68 27.60 24.35
CA THR A 205 7.01 28.10 23.14
C THR A 205 6.01 27.09 22.55
N ASP A 206 5.05 27.59 21.79
CA ASP A 206 4.09 26.76 21.07
C ASP A 206 4.72 26.06 19.86
N ILE A 207 4.00 25.07 19.32
CA ILE A 207 4.47 24.25 18.20
C ILE A 207 4.78 25.12 16.98
N ALA A 208 3.92 26.10 16.66
CA ALA A 208 4.10 26.94 15.48
C ALA A 208 5.37 27.80 15.58
N THR A 209 5.64 28.39 16.75
CA THR A 209 6.84 29.17 17.00
C THR A 209 8.08 28.30 16.93
N MET A 210 8.05 27.10 17.51
CA MET A 210 9.13 26.12 17.46
C MET A 210 9.43 25.66 16.03
N THR A 211 8.39 25.30 15.26
CA THR A 211 8.52 24.91 13.85
C THR A 211 9.14 26.04 13.03
N ASN A 212 8.66 27.28 13.20
CA ASN A 212 9.22 28.43 12.50
C ASN A 212 10.69 28.68 12.84
N ALA A 213 11.09 28.50 14.11
CA ALA A 213 12.47 28.66 14.53
C ALA A 213 13.38 27.59 13.92
N LEU A 214 13.02 26.31 14.03
CA LEU A 214 13.84 25.23 13.45
C LEU A 214 13.93 25.34 11.92
N GLN A 215 12.84 25.71 11.23
CA GLN A 215 12.84 25.89 9.77
C GLN A 215 13.62 27.13 9.28
N THR A 216 14.22 27.93 10.17
CA THR A 216 15.21 28.93 9.72
C THR A 216 16.58 28.31 9.45
N ILE A 217 16.85 27.09 9.92
CA ILE A 217 18.10 26.38 9.65
C ILE A 217 18.13 25.99 8.17
N ASP A 218 19.09 26.53 7.41
CA ASP A 218 19.22 26.19 6.00
C ASP A 218 19.45 24.68 5.81
N GLY A 219 18.77 24.10 4.84
CA GLY A 219 18.85 22.68 4.54
C GLY A 219 18.10 21.74 5.48
N ILE A 220 17.44 22.20 6.56
CA ILE A 220 16.64 21.32 7.45
C ILE A 220 15.35 20.82 6.77
N GLY A 221 14.88 21.51 5.74
CA GLY A 221 13.65 21.18 5.05
C GLY A 221 12.39 21.57 5.83
N GLU A 222 11.26 20.97 5.44
CA GLU A 222 10.01 21.13 6.19
C GLU A 222 9.92 20.05 7.26
N ILE A 223 9.39 20.42 8.43
CA ILE A 223 9.34 19.53 9.59
C ILE A 223 7.94 19.51 10.22
N GLY A 224 7.56 18.34 10.71
CA GLY A 224 6.44 18.15 11.62
C GLY A 224 6.92 18.11 13.06
N LEU A 225 6.22 18.77 13.98
CA LEU A 225 6.58 18.79 15.40
C LEU A 225 5.43 18.31 16.28
N THR A 226 5.75 17.46 17.25
CA THR A 226 4.90 17.22 18.42
C THR A 226 5.67 17.46 19.70
N ARG A 227 4.96 17.72 20.81
CA ARG A 227 5.57 18.09 22.09
C ARG A 227 5.01 17.26 23.24
N SER A 228 5.90 16.82 24.12
CA SER A 228 5.58 16.37 25.47
C SER A 228 6.24 17.28 26.51
N LEU A 229 5.54 17.57 27.60
CA LEU A 229 6.00 18.44 28.68
C LEU A 229 5.79 17.74 30.02
N VAL A 230 6.87 17.57 30.77
CA VAL A 230 6.81 17.12 32.17
C VAL A 230 7.19 18.30 33.08
N VAL A 231 6.20 18.84 33.77
CA VAL A 231 6.40 19.97 34.69
C VAL A 231 7.01 19.49 36.00
N GLY A 232 8.21 19.95 36.32
CA GLY A 232 8.85 19.73 37.62
C GLY A 232 8.71 20.94 38.54
N ALA A 233 9.11 20.76 39.80
CA ALA A 233 8.96 21.79 40.83
C ALA A 233 9.95 22.97 40.67
N ALA A 234 11.11 22.74 40.05
CA ALA A 234 12.14 23.74 39.83
C ALA A 234 12.42 24.01 38.34
N ASN A 235 12.26 22.99 37.49
CA ASN A 235 12.45 23.02 36.05
C ASN A 235 11.48 22.04 35.40
N SER A 236 11.27 22.17 34.09
CA SER A 236 10.44 21.25 33.31
C SER A 236 11.30 20.50 32.31
N THR A 237 10.89 19.28 31.96
CA THR A 237 11.47 18.53 30.84
C THR A 237 10.62 18.77 29.60
N TYR A 238 11.26 19.27 28.54
CA TYR A 238 10.65 19.49 27.24
C TYR A 238 11.15 18.40 26.30
N THR A 239 10.22 17.71 25.66
CA THR A 239 10.53 16.71 24.64
C THR A 239 9.81 17.10 23.35
N TRP A 240 10.57 17.24 22.28
CA TRP A 240 10.09 17.58 20.95
C TRP A 240 10.41 16.46 19.99
N THR A 241 9.37 15.90 19.37
CA THR A 241 9.53 14.93 18.30
C THR A 241 9.51 15.68 16.97
N VAL A 242 10.63 15.60 16.25
CA VAL A 242 10.86 16.22 14.94
C VAL A 242 10.76 15.16 13.87
N THR A 243 9.81 15.32 12.95
CA THR A 243 9.67 14.48 11.76
C THR A 243 10.12 15.27 10.54
N PHE A 244 11.12 14.80 9.82
CA PHE A 244 11.60 15.46 8.61
C PHE A 244 10.70 15.13 7.42
N LEU A 245 9.90 16.11 7.01
CA LEU A 245 8.86 15.92 6.02
C LEU A 245 9.40 16.00 4.59
N THR A 246 10.45 16.79 4.32
CA THR A 246 10.99 16.93 2.94
C THR A 246 12.28 16.15 2.68
N LEU A 247 13.13 15.95 3.68
CA LEU A 247 14.44 15.31 3.53
C LEU A 247 14.30 13.78 3.54
N ALA A 248 14.93 13.08 2.60
CA ALA A 248 14.85 11.63 2.50
C ALA A 248 16.13 10.97 3.03
N GLY A 249 15.96 9.77 3.58
CA GLY A 249 17.05 8.94 4.09
C GLY A 249 17.37 9.22 5.55
N ASP A 250 18.30 8.43 6.07
CA ASP A 250 18.86 8.52 7.41
C ASP A 250 19.69 9.82 7.50
N LEU A 251 19.28 10.72 8.38
CA LEU A 251 19.87 12.05 8.53
C LEU A 251 20.76 12.10 9.76
N ALA A 252 21.79 12.95 9.71
CA ALA A 252 22.52 13.26 10.92
C ALA A 252 21.60 13.87 11.99
N ASN A 253 21.78 13.46 13.24
CA ASN A 253 21.05 14.07 14.35
C ASN A 253 21.29 15.57 14.41
N LEU A 254 20.24 16.33 14.75
CA LEU A 254 20.37 17.70 15.20
C LEU A 254 21.37 17.78 16.35
N ASP A 255 22.30 18.74 16.29
CA ASP A 255 23.25 18.99 17.37
C ASP A 255 22.73 20.17 18.20
N CYS A 256 22.21 19.89 19.39
CA CYS A 256 21.62 20.91 20.27
C CYS A 256 22.45 21.10 21.54
N ASP A 257 22.60 22.35 21.95
CA ASP A 257 23.40 22.72 23.12
C ASP A 257 22.64 22.58 24.46
N SER A 258 23.18 23.21 25.51
CA SER A 258 22.49 23.35 26.81
C SER A 258 22.10 22.04 27.50
N GLY A 259 22.83 20.96 27.20
CA GLY A 259 22.55 19.64 27.74
C GLY A 259 21.31 18.98 27.13
N ALA A 260 20.81 19.50 26.00
CA ALA A 260 19.83 18.81 25.18
C ALA A 260 20.41 17.48 24.70
N VAL A 261 19.56 16.47 24.68
CA VAL A 261 19.86 15.14 24.17
C VAL A 261 18.99 14.94 22.94
N VAL A 262 19.63 14.65 21.81
CA VAL A 262 18.95 14.33 20.56
C VAL A 262 19.11 12.84 20.29
N VAL A 263 17.99 12.16 20.08
CA VAL A 263 17.95 10.73 19.80
C VAL A 263 17.17 10.49 18.52
N GLU A 264 17.75 9.75 17.59
CA GLU A 264 17.02 9.20 16.45
C GLU A 264 16.05 8.12 16.95
N THR A 265 14.77 8.32 16.69
CA THR A 265 13.72 7.34 17.03
C THR A 265 13.26 6.55 15.81
N ASN A 266 13.48 7.08 14.61
CA ASN A 266 13.24 6.40 13.35
C ASN A 266 14.24 6.87 12.28
N ALA A 267 15.07 5.97 11.79
CA ALA A 267 15.98 6.26 10.68
C ALA A 267 15.20 6.30 9.37
N GLY A 268 15.32 7.40 8.61
CA GLY A 268 14.66 7.53 7.32
C GLY A 268 15.18 6.50 6.29
N THR A 269 14.30 5.87 5.51
CA THR A 269 14.70 4.83 4.53
C THR A 269 14.60 5.30 3.07
N GLY A 270 14.09 6.50 2.84
CA GLY A 270 13.97 7.08 1.51
C GLY A 270 15.32 7.38 0.85
N THR A 271 15.35 7.38 -0.48
CA THR A 271 16.50 7.88 -1.25
C THR A 271 16.22 9.30 -1.72
N PRO A 272 17.15 10.26 -1.53
CA PRO A 272 16.96 11.65 -1.94
C PRO A 272 16.57 11.78 -3.42
N LEU A 273 15.58 12.65 -3.68
CA LEU A 273 15.18 13.00 -5.03
C LEU A 273 16.36 13.64 -5.77
N GLY A 274 16.70 13.09 -6.92
CA GLY A 274 17.84 13.49 -7.73
C GLY A 274 17.63 13.17 -9.20
N GLY A 275 18.71 13.23 -9.97
CA GLY A 275 18.66 13.04 -11.41
C GLY A 275 17.98 14.23 -12.10
N THR A 276 17.29 13.97 -13.20
CA THR A 276 16.60 15.00 -13.99
C THR A 276 15.33 14.45 -14.65
N PHE A 277 14.39 15.33 -14.96
CA PHE A 277 13.23 15.02 -15.81
C PHE A 277 13.20 15.93 -17.02
N GLU A 278 12.46 15.55 -18.07
CA GLU A 278 12.19 16.43 -19.22
C GLU A 278 10.69 16.58 -19.42
N LEU A 279 10.25 17.75 -19.88
CA LEU A 279 8.89 17.96 -20.37
C LEU A 279 8.91 18.11 -21.89
N TRP A 280 8.04 17.36 -22.56
CA TRP A 280 7.93 17.32 -24.01
C TRP A 280 6.64 17.96 -24.49
N PHE A 281 6.80 18.90 -25.41
CA PHE A 281 5.73 19.53 -26.17
C PHE A 281 5.79 19.04 -27.62
N GLY A 282 5.01 18.00 -27.94
CA GLY A 282 5.10 17.33 -29.23
C GLY A 282 6.48 16.72 -29.47
N ALA A 283 7.23 17.26 -30.43
CA ALA A 283 8.58 16.79 -30.78
C ALA A 283 9.72 17.63 -30.16
N SER A 284 9.39 18.67 -29.38
CA SER A 284 10.35 19.55 -28.72
C SER A 284 10.35 19.31 -27.22
N GLY A 285 11.52 19.08 -26.64
CA GLY A 285 11.70 18.91 -25.19
C GLY A 285 12.33 20.13 -24.52
N THR A 286 12.13 20.28 -23.21
CA THR A 286 12.80 21.29 -22.37
C THR A 286 14.31 21.04 -22.21
N GLY A 287 14.77 19.84 -22.55
CA GLY A 287 16.03 19.30 -22.04
C GLY A 287 15.92 18.95 -20.54
N PRO A 288 17.04 18.52 -19.92
CA PRO A 288 17.05 18.02 -18.55
C PRO A 288 16.79 19.13 -17.53
N LEU A 289 15.77 18.93 -16.71
CA LEU A 289 15.37 19.79 -15.60
C LEU A 289 15.71 19.11 -14.27
N SER A 290 16.28 19.89 -13.35
CA SER A 290 16.48 19.46 -11.96
C SER A 290 15.12 19.27 -11.27
N PRO A 291 14.96 18.28 -10.38
CA PRO A 291 13.79 18.20 -9.50
C PRO A 291 13.60 19.44 -8.62
N THR A 292 14.69 20.19 -8.37
CA THR A 292 14.69 21.46 -7.62
C THR A 292 14.53 22.70 -8.52
N VAL A 293 14.08 22.53 -9.77
CA VAL A 293 13.93 23.63 -10.74
C VAL A 293 13.02 24.73 -10.18
N THR A 294 13.45 25.98 -10.32
CA THR A 294 12.63 27.14 -9.95
C THR A 294 11.57 27.43 -11.00
N SER A 295 10.47 28.11 -10.63
CA SER A 295 9.44 28.53 -11.57
C SER A 295 10.00 29.31 -12.77
N ALA A 296 10.96 30.22 -12.53
CA ALA A 296 11.60 30.99 -13.60
C ALA A 296 12.46 30.13 -14.55
N GLN A 297 13.14 29.10 -14.04
CA GLN A 297 13.90 28.18 -14.89
C GLN A 297 12.96 27.27 -15.68
N LEU A 298 11.88 26.80 -15.05
CA LEU A 298 10.86 25.98 -15.70
C LEU A 298 10.15 26.77 -16.82
N ASP A 299 9.80 28.02 -16.55
CA ASP A 299 9.24 28.97 -17.52
C ASP A 299 10.13 29.14 -18.75
N ALA A 300 11.42 29.43 -18.53
CA ALA A 300 12.38 29.60 -19.60
C ALA A 300 12.54 28.33 -20.44
N ALA A 301 12.56 27.17 -19.80
CA ALA A 301 12.74 25.88 -20.48
C ALA A 301 11.51 25.52 -21.34
N ILE A 302 10.30 25.71 -20.81
CA ILE A 302 9.06 25.43 -21.56
C ILE A 302 8.89 26.46 -22.69
N THR A 303 9.18 27.74 -22.45
CA THR A 303 9.19 28.80 -23.47
C THR A 303 10.11 28.42 -24.65
N ALA A 304 11.30 27.90 -24.35
CA ALA A 304 12.25 27.46 -25.37
C ALA A 304 11.74 26.23 -26.17
N ALA A 305 11.04 25.30 -25.52
CA ALA A 305 10.52 24.09 -26.16
C ALA A 305 9.27 24.35 -27.01
N ALA A 306 8.30 25.11 -26.48
CA ALA A 306 6.99 25.31 -27.10
C ALA A 306 6.95 26.44 -28.12
N GLY A 307 7.85 27.42 -28.03
CA GLY A 307 7.87 28.59 -28.92
C GLY A 307 6.67 29.51 -28.70
N GLY A 308 6.75 30.36 -27.68
CA GLY A 308 5.69 31.29 -27.29
C GLY A 308 5.99 31.91 -25.93
N SER A 309 5.10 32.76 -25.41
CA SER A 309 5.20 33.20 -24.01
C SER A 309 4.55 32.16 -23.11
N VAL A 310 5.27 31.74 -22.08
CA VAL A 310 4.76 30.88 -21.01
C VAL A 310 4.78 31.69 -19.72
N SER A 311 3.91 31.34 -18.78
CA SER A 311 3.94 31.82 -17.40
C SER A 311 3.82 30.62 -16.47
N VAL A 312 4.80 30.47 -15.58
CA VAL A 312 4.85 29.37 -14.59
C VAL A 312 4.72 29.94 -13.18
N VAL A 313 3.71 29.46 -12.45
CA VAL A 313 3.45 29.84 -11.07
C VAL A 313 3.54 28.60 -10.19
N GLU A 314 4.39 28.62 -9.17
CA GLU A 314 4.46 27.53 -8.20
C GLU A 314 3.24 27.54 -7.27
N ILE A 315 2.65 26.36 -7.08
CA ILE A 315 1.54 26.11 -6.17
C ILE A 315 2.15 25.59 -4.88
N THR A 316 1.86 26.26 -3.78
CA THR A 316 2.42 25.92 -2.46
C THR A 316 1.36 25.42 -1.48
N SER A 317 0.07 25.53 -1.81
CA SER A 317 -1.03 25.07 -0.96
C SER A 317 -1.62 23.76 -1.45
N GLY A 318 -1.86 22.83 -0.52
CA GLY A 318 -2.45 21.52 -0.83
C GLY A 318 -1.53 20.58 -1.62
N VAL A 319 -0.22 20.83 -1.59
CA VAL A 319 0.82 20.00 -2.18
C VAL A 319 1.51 19.21 -1.07
N SER A 320 1.87 17.94 -1.32
CA SER A 320 2.68 17.16 -0.37
C SER A 320 3.99 17.89 -0.08
N HIS A 321 4.51 17.75 1.14
CA HIS A 321 5.72 18.42 1.60
C HIS A 321 6.95 18.13 0.71
N ARG A 322 7.05 16.94 0.10
CA ARG A 322 8.16 16.57 -0.81
C ARG A 322 7.81 16.76 -2.29
N ALA A 323 6.60 17.18 -2.61
CA ALA A 323 6.17 17.43 -3.97
C ALA A 323 6.28 18.91 -4.33
N ARG A 324 6.46 19.19 -5.61
CA ARG A 324 6.32 20.52 -6.19
C ARG A 324 5.24 20.49 -7.25
N ALA A 325 4.44 21.54 -7.29
CA ALA A 325 3.38 21.70 -8.27
C ALA A 325 3.44 23.09 -8.88
N TRP A 326 3.11 23.19 -10.16
CA TRP A 326 3.10 24.46 -10.88
C TRP A 326 1.86 24.56 -11.75
N ASP A 327 1.29 25.76 -11.81
CA ASP A 327 0.38 26.16 -12.88
C ASP A 327 1.19 26.72 -14.05
N ILE A 328 1.02 26.11 -15.22
CA ILE A 328 1.69 26.50 -16.46
C ILE A 328 0.63 27.08 -17.40
N THR A 329 0.80 28.35 -17.77
CA THR A 329 -0.08 29.06 -18.71
C THR A 329 0.67 29.34 -20.00
N PHE A 330 0.07 28.99 -21.15
CA PHE A 330 0.59 29.35 -22.47
C PHE A 330 -0.12 30.60 -22.97
N ASP A 331 0.62 31.70 -23.09
CA ASP A 331 0.08 32.99 -23.49
C ASP A 331 0.16 33.19 -25.01
N GLY A 332 -0.90 33.77 -25.58
CA GLY A 332 -0.92 34.19 -26.98
C GLY A 332 -1.02 33.05 -28.01
N VAL A 333 -1.22 31.81 -27.56
CA VAL A 333 -1.48 30.66 -28.42
C VAL A 333 -2.98 30.42 -28.48
N GLY A 334 -3.55 30.39 -29.70
CA GLY A 334 -4.98 30.16 -29.89
C GLY A 334 -5.28 28.69 -30.19
N GLY A 335 -6.17 28.07 -29.42
CA GLY A 335 -6.63 26.69 -29.61
C GLY A 335 -6.15 25.73 -28.53
N ASP A 336 -6.67 24.51 -28.58
CA ASP A 336 -6.33 23.42 -27.65
C ASP A 336 -4.89 22.95 -27.91
N LEU A 337 -4.05 22.99 -26.87
CA LEU A 337 -2.66 22.59 -26.96
C LEU A 337 -2.49 21.12 -26.54
N PRO A 338 -1.61 20.35 -27.19
CA PRO A 338 -1.27 19.01 -26.71
C PRO A 338 -0.74 19.08 -25.26
N LEU A 339 -1.21 18.13 -24.44
CA LEU A 339 -0.72 17.98 -23.07
C LEU A 339 0.80 17.73 -23.06
N LEU A 340 1.52 18.34 -22.12
CA LEU A 340 2.94 18.05 -21.93
C LEU A 340 3.12 16.59 -21.51
N VAL A 341 4.14 15.95 -22.06
CA VAL A 341 4.52 14.59 -21.70
C VAL A 341 5.79 14.65 -20.86
N ALA A 342 5.75 14.10 -19.65
CA ALA A 342 6.93 14.02 -18.80
C ALA A 342 7.76 12.77 -19.13
N ASP A 343 9.06 12.95 -19.32
CA ASP A 343 10.04 11.87 -19.29
C ASP A 343 10.76 11.90 -17.95
N THR A 344 10.51 10.88 -17.13
CA THR A 344 11.06 10.71 -15.79
C THR A 344 12.10 9.61 -15.72
N SER A 345 12.54 9.08 -16.86
CA SER A 345 13.46 7.92 -16.91
C SER A 345 14.82 8.17 -16.26
N LEU A 346 15.20 9.44 -16.09
CA LEU A 346 16.42 9.88 -15.41
C LEU A 346 16.16 10.45 -14.01
N LEU A 347 14.92 10.45 -13.52
CA LEU A 347 14.65 10.76 -12.12
C LEU A 347 15.09 9.60 -11.24
N THR A 348 15.67 9.94 -10.10
CA THR A 348 16.12 8.97 -9.10
C THR A 348 15.62 9.38 -7.74
N GLY A 349 15.41 8.42 -6.85
CA GLY A 349 14.87 8.67 -5.53
C GLY A 349 13.72 7.71 -5.23
N THR A 350 13.21 7.75 -4.01
CA THR A 350 12.05 6.94 -3.63
C THR A 350 10.77 7.69 -4.01
N GLY A 351 9.82 7.01 -4.65
CA GLY A 351 8.50 7.57 -4.95
C GLY A 351 8.45 8.62 -6.07
N THR A 352 9.48 8.72 -6.92
CA THR A 352 9.55 9.77 -7.95
C THR A 352 8.42 9.63 -8.98
N SER A 353 7.68 10.71 -9.20
CA SER A 353 6.66 10.80 -10.25
C SER A 353 6.57 12.23 -10.77
N VAL A 354 6.15 12.38 -12.03
CA VAL A 354 5.75 13.67 -12.61
C VAL A 354 4.41 13.46 -13.27
N MET A 355 3.42 14.21 -12.82
CA MET A 355 2.07 14.20 -13.38
C MET A 355 1.77 15.53 -14.05
N VAL A 356 1.24 15.46 -15.27
CA VAL A 356 0.77 16.63 -16.01
C VAL A 356 -0.73 16.49 -16.22
N THR A 357 -1.49 17.50 -15.82
CA THR A 357 -2.94 17.54 -16.01
C THR A 357 -3.36 18.86 -16.64
N GLU A 358 -4.39 18.81 -17.50
CA GLU A 358 -5.01 19.98 -18.09
C GLU A 358 -5.97 20.60 -17.06
N ARG A 359 -5.74 21.86 -16.66
CA ARG A 359 -6.64 22.57 -15.72
C ARG A 359 -7.75 23.33 -16.42
N THR A 360 -7.48 23.97 -17.54
CA THR A 360 -8.44 24.81 -18.29
C THR A 360 -8.10 24.83 -19.78
N ARG A 361 -9.13 24.90 -20.64
CA ARG A 361 -9.02 25.13 -22.09
C ARG A 361 -9.12 26.59 -22.47
#